data_AF-A0A494JAG6-F1
#
_entry.id   AF-A0A494JAG6-F1
#
_cell.length_a   1.000
_cell.length_b   1.000
_cell.length_c   1.000
_cell.angle_alpha   90.00
_cell.angle_beta   90.00
_cell.angle_gamma   90.00
#
_symmetry.space_group_name_H-M   'P 1'
#
loop_
_entity.id
_entity.type
_entity.pdbx_description
1 polymer ?
#
loop_
_entity_poly.entity_id
_entity_poly.type
_entity_poly.pdbx_seq_one_letter_code
_entity_poly.pdbx_strand_id
1 'polypeptide(L)'
;MCLTPITLKKTGATTNGYATQSFPCGKCLECRKARTNSWFARLTEELKVSKSAHFVTLTYNDVYLPYSDNGLISLDYRDFQLFMKRARKLQKSKIKYFLVGEYGAQTYRPHYHAIVFGVENIDEFLGEWKMGNVHAGTVTAKSIYYTLKYCTKSITEGPDKDPDDDRKREKALMSKGLGLSHLTESMIRYYKDDVSRSFSLLGGTTIALPRYYRDKVFTDIEKVHRMVSIIDYLETRYQRISDPLFPQRVRKMYDKVYESIKQTD
;
A
#
# COMPACT_ATOMS: atom_id res chain seq x y z
N MET A 1 -5.14 -7.73 14.47
CA MET A 1 -5.97 -8.66 13.68
C MET A 1 -7.17 -7.90 13.12
N CYS A 2 -7.79 -8.32 12.01
CA CYS A 2 -9.02 -7.67 11.53
C CYS A 2 -10.17 -7.96 12.51
N LEU A 3 -10.90 -6.93 12.95
CA LEU A 3 -11.97 -7.09 13.95
C LEU A 3 -13.22 -7.75 13.38
N THR A 4 -13.55 -7.48 12.11
CA THR A 4 -14.81 -7.91 11.48
C THR A 4 -14.59 -8.48 10.08
N PRO A 5 -13.87 -9.61 9.95
CA PRO A 5 -13.58 -10.20 8.63
C PRO A 5 -14.86 -10.59 7.89
N ILE A 6 -14.82 -10.49 6.56
CA ILE A 6 -15.94 -10.80 5.67
C ILE A 6 -15.76 -12.20 5.11
N THR A 7 -16.77 -13.06 5.25
CA THR A 7 -16.75 -14.42 4.72
C THR A 7 -17.53 -14.49 3.41
N LEU A 8 -16.88 -14.96 2.34
CA LEU A 8 -17.49 -15.11 1.02
C LEU A 8 -17.51 -16.59 0.62
N LYS A 9 -18.52 -17.01 -0.15
CA LYS A 9 -18.56 -18.36 -0.73
C LYS A 9 -17.54 -18.48 -1.86
N LYS A 10 -16.78 -19.58 -1.92
CA LYS A 10 -15.88 -19.85 -3.06
C LYS A 10 -16.73 -20.25 -4.27
N THR A 11 -16.61 -19.52 -5.38
CA THR A 11 -17.23 -19.90 -6.66
C THR A 11 -16.24 -20.73 -7.49
N GLY A 12 -16.35 -22.06 -7.43
CA GLY A 12 -15.52 -23.01 -8.19
C GLY A 12 -15.64 -24.45 -7.68
N ALA A 13 -15.39 -25.44 -8.52
CA ALA A 13 -15.45 -26.86 -8.16
C ALA A 13 -14.36 -27.20 -7.13
N THR A 14 -14.76 -27.37 -5.87
CA THR A 14 -13.87 -27.81 -4.80
C THR A 14 -13.85 -29.33 -4.79
N THR A 15 -12.76 -29.94 -5.26
CA THR A 15 -12.58 -31.39 -5.18
C THR A 15 -12.31 -31.87 -3.75
N ASN A 16 -11.89 -31.00 -2.82
CA ASN A 16 -11.76 -31.30 -1.38
C ASN A 16 -11.50 -30.00 -0.55
N GLY A 17 -12.54 -29.31 -0.06
CA GLY A 17 -12.34 -28.27 0.97
C GLY A 17 -13.37 -27.13 0.99
N TYR A 18 -13.73 -26.73 2.22
CA TYR A 18 -14.77 -25.79 2.67
C TYR A 18 -15.32 -24.74 1.66
N ALA A 19 -16.64 -24.60 1.65
CA ALA A 19 -17.43 -23.75 0.74
C ALA A 19 -17.25 -22.22 0.92
N THR A 20 -16.47 -21.77 1.92
CA THR A 20 -16.33 -20.35 2.27
C THR A 20 -14.88 -19.96 2.57
N GLN A 21 -14.53 -18.70 2.27
CA GLN A 21 -13.23 -18.11 2.54
C GLN A 21 -13.39 -16.75 3.24
N SER A 22 -12.62 -16.55 4.31
CA SER A 22 -12.60 -15.30 5.08
C SER A 22 -11.60 -14.29 4.49
N PHE A 23 -12.02 -13.04 4.38
CA PHE A 23 -11.23 -11.92 3.87
C PHE A 23 -11.20 -10.76 4.88
N PRO A 24 -10.11 -9.98 4.91
CA PRO A 24 -10.06 -8.76 5.72
C PRO A 24 -11.15 -7.77 5.27
N CYS A 25 -11.77 -7.06 6.22
CA CYS A 25 -12.88 -6.16 5.93
C CYS A 25 -12.51 -4.95 5.07
N GLY A 26 -11.23 -4.59 5.04
CA GLY A 26 -10.74 -3.43 4.29
C GLY A 26 -11.05 -2.06 4.93
N LYS A 27 -11.87 -2.03 5.98
CA LYS A 27 -12.35 -0.78 6.63
C LYS A 27 -11.66 -0.46 7.97
N CYS A 28 -11.37 -1.49 8.78
CA CYS A 28 -10.75 -1.28 10.10
C CYS A 28 -9.32 -0.73 9.99
N LEU A 29 -8.81 -0.14 11.08
CA LEU A 29 -7.48 0.47 11.13
C LEU A 29 -6.38 -0.52 10.72
N GLU A 30 -6.43 -1.75 11.22
CA GLU A 30 -5.46 -2.80 10.92
C GLU A 30 -5.49 -3.21 9.44
N CYS A 31 -6.68 -3.28 8.82
CA CYS A 31 -6.79 -3.54 7.38
C CYS A 31 -6.23 -2.38 6.55
N ARG A 32 -6.48 -1.14 6.97
CA ARG A 32 -5.93 0.07 6.31
C ARG A 32 -4.41 0.10 6.42
N LYS A 33 -3.85 -0.09 7.63
CA LYS A 33 -2.40 -0.21 7.87
C LYS A 33 -1.79 -1.34 7.05
N ALA A 34 -2.40 -2.52 7.02
CA ALA A 34 -1.93 -3.65 6.23
C ALA A 34 -1.94 -3.35 4.72
N ARG A 35 -2.95 -2.62 4.23
CA ARG A 35 -3.02 -2.16 2.84
C ARG A 35 -1.91 -1.16 2.51
N THR A 36 -1.70 -0.15 3.37
CA THR A 36 -0.62 0.82 3.24
C THR A 36 0.74 0.12 3.20
N ASN A 37 1.02 -0.76 4.18
CA ASN A 37 2.28 -1.49 4.26
C ASN A 37 2.50 -2.42 3.06
N SER A 38 1.44 -3.07 2.57
CA SER A 38 1.48 -3.91 1.37
C SER A 38 1.87 -3.09 0.14
N TRP A 39 1.28 -1.91 -0.06
CA TRP A 39 1.66 -1.05 -1.19
C TRP A 39 3.04 -0.43 -1.01
N PHE A 40 3.40 -0.02 0.21
CA PHE A 40 4.71 0.51 0.51
C PHE A 40 5.79 -0.50 0.13
N ALA A 41 5.68 -1.74 0.62
CA ALA A 41 6.58 -2.83 0.28
C ALA A 41 6.69 -3.02 -1.25
N ARG A 42 5.54 -3.07 -1.95
CA ARG A 42 5.54 -3.29 -3.40
C ARG A 42 6.19 -2.15 -4.19
N LEU A 43 5.97 -0.91 -3.77
CA LEU A 43 6.56 0.26 -4.42
C LEU A 43 8.06 0.35 -4.14
N THR A 44 8.51 0.00 -2.93
CA THR A 44 9.93 -0.07 -2.61
C THR A 44 10.64 -1.20 -3.35
N GLU A 45 10.01 -2.36 -3.52
CA GLU A 45 10.60 -3.47 -4.29
C GLU A 45 10.63 -3.18 -5.79
N GLU A 46 9.67 -2.43 -6.32
CA GLU A 46 9.71 -1.95 -7.71
C GLU A 46 10.81 -0.88 -7.90
N LEU A 47 10.99 0.01 -6.92
CA LEU A 47 12.03 1.05 -6.96
C LEU A 47 13.43 0.43 -7.09
N LYS A 48 13.71 -0.67 -6.38
CA LYS A 48 15.01 -1.36 -6.42
C LYS A 48 15.43 -1.84 -7.82
N VAL A 49 14.46 -2.15 -8.70
CA VAL A 49 14.71 -2.70 -10.04
C VAL A 49 14.44 -1.70 -11.16
N SER A 50 13.89 -0.53 -10.83
CA SER A 50 13.53 0.48 -11.81
C SER A 50 14.74 1.34 -12.16
N LYS A 51 14.95 1.58 -13.47
CA LYS A 51 16.04 2.46 -13.95
C LYS A 51 15.88 3.91 -13.47
N SER A 52 14.64 4.36 -13.38
CA SER A 52 14.28 5.70 -12.91
C SER A 52 12.96 5.63 -12.15
N ALA A 53 12.76 6.57 -11.23
CA ALA A 53 11.50 6.73 -10.51
C ALA A 53 11.30 8.19 -10.11
N HIS A 54 10.07 8.69 -10.28
CA HIS A 54 9.72 10.07 -9.96
C HIS A 54 8.42 10.11 -9.17
N PHE A 55 8.38 10.97 -8.15
CA PHE A 55 7.15 11.39 -7.52
C PHE A 55 6.58 12.55 -8.32
N VAL A 56 5.35 12.44 -8.80
CA VAL A 56 4.72 13.40 -9.69
C VAL A 56 3.42 13.88 -9.07
N THR A 57 3.22 15.19 -9.07
CA THR A 57 1.95 15.81 -8.75
C THR A 57 1.38 16.47 -10.01
N LEU A 58 0.11 16.17 -10.32
CA LEU A 58 -0.63 16.77 -11.43
C LEU A 58 -1.84 17.48 -10.85
N THR A 59 -1.95 18.78 -11.11
CA THR A 59 -3.02 19.62 -10.56
C THR A 59 -3.74 20.35 -11.69
N TYR A 60 -5.07 20.37 -11.63
CA TYR A 60 -5.86 21.12 -12.61
C TYR A 60 -5.71 22.63 -12.42
N ASN A 61 -5.58 23.36 -13.52
CA ASN A 61 -5.79 24.81 -13.52
C ASN A 61 -7.31 25.11 -13.51
N ASP A 62 -7.69 26.38 -13.38
CA ASP A 62 -9.10 26.78 -13.28
C ASP A 62 -9.91 26.51 -14.55
N VAL A 63 -9.27 26.59 -15.71
CA VAL A 63 -9.91 26.43 -17.01
C VAL A 63 -10.32 24.98 -17.30
N TYR A 64 -9.56 24.01 -16.77
CA TYR A 64 -9.77 22.59 -17.02
C TYR A 64 -10.34 21.84 -15.81
N LEU A 65 -10.90 22.54 -14.81
CA LEU A 65 -11.52 21.89 -13.65
C LEU A 65 -12.67 20.98 -14.12
N PRO A 66 -12.65 19.69 -13.75
CA PRO A 66 -13.77 18.82 -14.00
C PRO A 66 -14.85 19.02 -12.94
N TYR A 67 -16.09 19.00 -13.38
CA TYR A 67 -17.27 19.12 -12.53
C TYR A 67 -18.08 17.82 -12.56
N SER A 68 -18.75 17.50 -11.46
CA SER A 68 -19.77 16.46 -11.41
C SER A 68 -21.12 16.98 -11.93
N ASP A 69 -22.16 16.15 -11.93
CA ASP A 69 -23.43 16.44 -12.58
C ASP A 69 -24.19 17.58 -11.85
N ASN A 70 -24.00 17.69 -10.53
CA ASN A 70 -24.54 18.78 -9.71
C ASN A 70 -23.67 20.06 -9.70
N GLY A 71 -22.57 20.10 -10.46
CA GLY A 71 -21.67 21.26 -10.54
C GLY A 71 -20.59 21.35 -9.45
N LEU A 72 -20.36 20.29 -8.65
CA LEU A 72 -19.23 20.26 -7.71
C LEU A 72 -17.91 19.95 -8.44
N ILE A 73 -16.80 20.55 -7.98
CA ILE A 73 -15.48 20.21 -8.51
C ILE A 73 -15.15 18.76 -8.14
N SER A 74 -14.80 17.95 -9.14
CA SER A 74 -14.70 16.50 -9.04
C SER A 74 -13.40 15.99 -9.66
N LEU A 75 -13.06 14.71 -9.47
CA LEU A 75 -11.93 14.05 -10.13
C LEU A 75 -12.35 13.53 -11.51
N ASP A 76 -11.46 13.60 -12.50
CA ASP A 76 -11.64 12.84 -13.74
C ASP A 76 -10.46 11.95 -14.12
N TYR A 77 -10.55 10.68 -13.72
CA TYR A 77 -9.53 9.68 -14.04
C TYR A 77 -9.36 9.44 -15.54
N ARG A 78 -10.31 9.85 -16.39
CA ARG A 78 -10.14 9.75 -17.85
C ARG A 78 -8.99 10.63 -18.34
N ASP A 79 -8.82 11.80 -17.74
CA ASP A 79 -7.76 12.74 -18.08
C ASP A 79 -6.39 12.15 -17.81
N PHE A 80 -6.21 11.55 -16.62
CA PHE A 80 -4.99 10.84 -16.29
C PHE A 80 -4.74 9.66 -17.25
N GLN A 81 -5.77 8.92 -17.65
CA GLN A 81 -5.61 7.82 -18.62
C GLN A 81 -5.14 8.33 -19.99
N LEU A 82 -5.70 9.44 -20.47
CA LEU A 82 -5.32 10.07 -21.74
C LEU A 82 -3.90 10.65 -21.67
N PHE A 83 -3.55 11.30 -20.57
CA PHE A 83 -2.19 11.72 -20.24
C PHE A 83 -1.21 10.54 -20.35
N MET A 84 -1.45 9.45 -19.63
CA MET A 84 -0.60 8.27 -19.68
C MET A 84 -0.57 7.60 -21.06
N LYS A 85 -1.64 7.73 -21.87
CA LYS A 85 -1.66 7.23 -23.25
C LYS A 85 -0.73 8.05 -24.14
N ARG A 86 -0.71 9.38 -24.01
CA ARG A 86 0.20 10.25 -24.75
C ARG A 86 1.64 10.08 -24.29
N ALA A 87 1.88 10.18 -22.98
CA ALA A 87 3.22 10.07 -22.40
C ALA A 87 3.91 8.74 -22.73
N ARG A 88 3.18 7.63 -22.79
CA ARG A 88 3.73 6.33 -23.21
C ARG A 88 4.22 6.29 -24.66
N LYS A 89 3.67 7.11 -25.56
CA LYS A 89 4.13 7.15 -26.96
C LYS A 89 5.51 7.78 -27.10
N LEU A 90 5.92 8.61 -26.13
CA LEU A 90 7.22 9.28 -26.11
C LEU A 90 8.33 8.39 -25.52
N GLN A 91 7.98 7.31 -24.83
CA GLN A 91 8.93 6.49 -24.08
C GLN A 91 9.19 5.17 -24.79
N LYS A 92 10.47 4.77 -24.86
CA LYS A 92 10.86 3.45 -25.38
C LYS A 92 10.64 2.36 -24.33
N SER A 93 10.91 2.68 -23.07
CA SER A 93 10.68 1.78 -21.95
C SER A 93 9.23 1.71 -21.49
N LYS A 94 8.87 0.56 -20.92
CA LYS A 94 7.56 0.37 -20.31
C LYS A 94 7.45 1.18 -19.02
N ILE A 95 6.58 2.19 -19.02
CA ILE A 95 6.25 2.96 -17.82
C ILE A 95 5.34 2.13 -16.90
N LYS A 96 5.73 2.02 -15.63
CA LYS A 96 4.86 1.58 -14.54
C LYS A 96 4.52 2.76 -13.65
N TYR A 97 3.37 2.71 -12.99
CA TYR A 97 2.96 3.79 -12.10
C TYR A 97 2.00 3.30 -11.02
N PHE A 98 1.96 4.05 -9.94
CA PHE A 98 0.93 4.02 -8.92
C PHE A 98 0.43 5.44 -8.70
N LEU A 99 -0.85 5.69 -8.90
CA LEU A 99 -1.49 6.99 -8.86
C LEU A 99 -2.62 6.97 -7.84
N VAL A 100 -2.85 8.09 -7.19
CA VAL A 100 -4.01 8.38 -6.38
C VAL A 100 -4.58 9.73 -6.78
N GLY A 101 -5.89 9.80 -6.98
CA GLY A 101 -6.62 11.08 -7.05
C GLY A 101 -7.05 11.49 -5.66
N GLU A 102 -6.80 12.75 -5.30
CA GLU A 102 -7.15 13.33 -4.01
C GLU A 102 -7.78 14.72 -4.18
N TYR A 103 -8.59 15.13 -3.20
CA TYR A 103 -9.10 16.49 -3.11
C TYR A 103 -8.29 17.32 -2.11
N GLY A 104 -7.97 18.57 -2.47
CA GLY A 104 -7.29 19.50 -1.57
C GLY A 104 -8.15 19.79 -0.33
N ALA A 105 -7.52 19.86 0.85
CA ALA A 105 -8.26 19.96 2.12
C ALA A 105 -9.10 21.25 2.26
N GLN A 106 -8.68 22.36 1.66
CA GLN A 106 -9.36 23.66 1.78
C GLN A 106 -10.24 23.97 0.56
N THR A 107 -9.67 23.83 -0.64
CA THR A 107 -10.32 24.26 -1.89
C THR A 107 -11.02 23.12 -2.62
N TYR A 108 -10.90 21.88 -2.14
CA TYR A 108 -11.34 20.67 -2.83
C TYR A 108 -10.81 20.57 -4.27
N ARG A 109 -9.70 21.23 -4.59
CA ARG A 109 -9.11 21.15 -5.92
C ARG A 109 -8.64 19.71 -6.19
N PRO A 110 -9.12 19.06 -7.26
CA PRO A 110 -8.69 17.74 -7.65
C PRO A 110 -7.23 17.78 -8.05
N HIS A 111 -6.47 16.83 -7.53
CA HIS A 111 -5.08 16.65 -7.88
C HIS A 111 -4.73 15.17 -7.86
N TYR A 112 -3.66 14.82 -8.55
CA TYR A 112 -3.14 13.47 -8.60
C TYR A 112 -1.74 13.41 -8.02
N HIS A 113 -1.52 12.43 -7.15
CA HIS A 113 -0.19 12.03 -6.71
C HIS A 113 0.18 10.71 -7.36
N ALA A 114 1.33 10.67 -8.03
CA ALA A 114 1.82 9.51 -8.73
C ALA A 114 3.24 9.16 -8.30
N ILE A 115 3.55 7.88 -8.26
CA ILE A 115 4.90 7.37 -8.34
C ILE A 115 5.01 6.69 -9.69
N VAL A 116 5.85 7.22 -10.56
CA VAL A 116 6.09 6.70 -11.91
C VAL A 116 7.48 6.10 -11.98
N PHE A 117 7.60 4.98 -12.69
CA PHE A 117 8.83 4.20 -12.84
C PHE A 117 9.15 3.99 -14.31
N GLY A 118 10.44 4.04 -14.65
CA GLY A 118 10.93 3.79 -16.01
C GLY A 118 10.58 4.90 -17.00
N VAL A 119 10.61 6.15 -16.54
CA VAL A 119 10.50 7.36 -17.36
C VAL A 119 11.91 7.86 -17.68
N GLU A 120 12.27 7.97 -18.96
CA GLU A 120 13.61 8.36 -19.42
C GLU A 120 13.82 9.87 -19.33
N ASN A 121 12.84 10.65 -19.82
CA ASN A 121 12.82 12.11 -19.74
C ASN A 121 11.57 12.57 -18.99
N ILE A 122 11.77 13.11 -17.79
CA ILE A 122 10.67 13.54 -16.92
C ILE A 122 9.98 14.80 -17.45
N ASP A 123 10.70 15.71 -18.10
CA ASP A 123 10.13 16.97 -18.59
C ASP A 123 9.21 16.73 -19.80
N GLU A 124 9.62 15.87 -20.73
CA GLU A 124 8.75 15.42 -21.82
C GLU A 124 7.52 14.67 -21.30
N PHE A 125 7.72 13.80 -20.30
CA PHE A 125 6.63 13.06 -19.68
C PHE A 125 5.61 14.01 -19.04
N LEU A 126 6.07 15.00 -18.26
CA LEU A 126 5.21 15.99 -17.62
C LEU A 126 4.59 16.97 -18.61
N GLY A 127 5.29 17.29 -19.69
CA GLY A 127 4.80 18.14 -20.77
C GLY A 127 3.52 17.63 -21.42
N GLU A 128 3.21 16.34 -21.31
CA GLU A 128 1.96 15.75 -21.81
C GLU A 128 0.73 16.03 -20.93
N TRP A 129 0.91 16.54 -19.72
CA TRP A 129 -0.18 17.04 -18.90
C TRP A 129 -0.57 18.44 -19.37
N LYS A 130 -1.71 18.53 -20.06
CA LYS A 130 -2.18 19.79 -20.68
C LYS A 130 -3.22 20.54 -19.84
N MET A 131 -3.56 20.01 -18.66
CA MET A 131 -4.69 20.46 -17.85
C MET A 131 -4.30 21.36 -16.67
N GLY A 132 -3.02 21.64 -16.49
CA GLY A 132 -2.58 22.55 -15.44
C GLY A 132 -1.15 22.31 -15.01
N ASN A 133 -0.92 22.49 -13.71
CA ASN A 133 0.41 22.52 -13.13
C ASN A 133 0.93 21.11 -12.87
N VAL A 134 2.24 20.96 -13.03
CA VAL A 134 2.97 19.72 -12.81
C VAL A 134 4.12 19.97 -11.85
N HIS A 135 4.45 18.96 -11.07
CA HIS A 135 5.66 18.96 -10.26
C HIS A 135 6.26 17.55 -10.25
N ALA A 136 7.59 17.46 -10.44
CA ALA A 136 8.35 16.24 -10.22
C ALA A 136 9.28 16.41 -9.02
N GLY A 137 9.33 15.37 -8.19
CA GLY A 137 10.26 15.23 -7.08
C GLY A 137 10.83 13.82 -7.02
N THR A 138 11.70 13.61 -6.04
CA THR A 138 12.37 12.32 -5.83
C THR A 138 11.46 11.32 -5.11
N VAL A 139 11.59 10.05 -5.45
CA VAL A 139 10.92 8.96 -4.74
C VAL A 139 11.71 8.63 -3.47
N THR A 140 11.10 8.89 -2.32
CA THR A 140 11.61 8.59 -0.98
C THR A 140 10.53 7.86 -0.21
N ALA A 141 10.86 7.27 0.95
CA ALA A 141 9.85 6.69 1.83
C ALA A 141 8.74 7.70 2.16
N LYS A 142 9.10 8.99 2.36
CA LYS A 142 8.14 10.07 2.64
C LYS A 142 7.18 10.30 1.47
N SER A 143 7.67 10.42 0.23
CA SER A 143 6.79 10.62 -0.94
C SER A 143 5.95 9.38 -1.27
N ILE A 144 6.46 8.18 -0.98
CA ILE A 144 5.65 6.95 -1.05
C ILE A 144 4.52 7.00 -0.02
N TYR A 145 4.81 7.26 1.25
CA TYR A 145 3.77 7.35 2.28
C TYR A 145 2.75 8.46 1.99
N TYR A 146 3.22 9.59 1.47
CA TYR A 146 2.36 10.69 1.05
C TYR A 146 1.36 10.24 -0.02
N THR A 147 1.83 9.53 -1.06
CA THR A 147 0.96 8.94 -2.09
C THR A 147 0.02 7.90 -1.51
N LEU A 148 0.44 7.13 -0.50
CA LEU A 148 -0.38 6.09 0.12
C LEU A 148 -1.37 6.61 1.18
N LYS A 149 -1.43 7.92 1.43
CA LYS A 149 -2.33 8.52 2.43
C LYS A 149 -3.79 8.14 2.19
N TYR A 150 -4.23 8.03 0.93
CA TYR A 150 -5.57 7.54 0.60
C TYR A 150 -5.92 6.16 1.19
N CYS A 151 -4.94 5.27 1.41
CA CYS A 151 -5.19 3.97 2.05
C CYS A 151 -5.66 4.12 3.49
N THR A 152 -5.29 5.25 4.12
CA THR A 152 -5.59 5.55 5.52
C THR A 152 -6.84 6.40 5.70
N LYS A 153 -7.28 7.15 4.67
CA LYS A 153 -8.54 7.90 4.70
C LYS A 153 -9.70 6.96 5.02
N SER A 154 -10.57 7.39 5.92
CA SER A 154 -11.69 6.57 6.34
C SER A 154 -12.76 6.55 5.24
N ILE A 155 -13.52 5.45 5.12
CA ILE A 155 -14.68 5.40 4.21
C ILE A 155 -15.77 6.39 4.65
N THR A 156 -15.77 6.81 5.93
CA THR A 156 -16.71 7.80 6.47
C THR A 156 -16.24 9.26 6.28
N GLU A 157 -15.12 9.49 5.59
CA GLU A 157 -14.55 10.82 5.29
C GLU A 157 -14.63 11.14 3.79
N GLY A 158 -15.65 10.63 3.09
CA GLY A 158 -15.86 10.84 1.66
C GLY A 158 -17.24 11.41 1.33
N PRO A 159 -17.50 11.65 0.02
CA PRO A 159 -18.79 12.13 -0.50
C PRO A 159 -20.00 11.29 -0.03
N ASP A 160 -19.76 10.05 0.41
CA ASP A 160 -20.76 9.09 0.89
C ASP A 160 -21.58 9.51 2.12
N LYS A 161 -21.26 10.65 2.75
CA LYS A 161 -22.07 11.23 3.84
C LYS A 161 -23.18 12.13 3.36
N ASP A 162 -22.96 12.80 2.24
CA ASP A 162 -23.90 13.76 1.69
C ASP A 162 -24.56 13.13 0.47
N PRO A 163 -25.86 12.77 0.53
CA PRO A 163 -26.54 12.17 -0.60
C PRO A 163 -26.54 13.06 -1.85
N ASP A 164 -26.32 14.37 -1.68
CA ASP A 164 -26.23 15.32 -2.78
C ASP A 164 -24.80 15.47 -3.32
N ASP A 165 -23.78 14.86 -2.70
CA ASP A 165 -22.39 14.88 -3.15
C ASP A 165 -22.07 13.73 -4.12
N ASP A 166 -22.17 14.02 -5.41
CA ASP A 166 -21.91 13.12 -6.53
C ASP A 166 -20.45 13.11 -7.01
N ARG A 167 -19.51 13.71 -6.25
CA ARG A 167 -18.10 13.77 -6.64
C ARG A 167 -17.52 12.36 -6.80
N LYS A 168 -16.65 12.19 -7.82
CA LYS A 168 -15.98 10.91 -8.03
C LYS A 168 -15.07 10.61 -6.83
N ARG A 169 -15.20 9.41 -6.27
CA ARG A 169 -14.39 9.00 -5.11
C ARG A 169 -12.90 8.98 -5.42
N GLU A 170 -12.11 9.30 -4.40
CA GLU A 170 -10.68 9.07 -4.40
C GLU A 170 -10.38 7.56 -4.53
N LYS A 171 -9.54 7.21 -5.48
CA LYS A 171 -9.10 5.83 -5.69
C LYS A 171 -7.69 5.83 -6.25
N ALA A 172 -7.04 4.67 -6.09
CA ALA A 172 -5.77 4.42 -6.71
C ALA A 172 -5.94 3.75 -8.08
N LEU A 173 -5.12 4.16 -9.04
CA LEU A 173 -4.88 3.48 -10.29
C LEU A 173 -3.43 3.00 -10.31
N MET A 174 -3.20 1.80 -10.84
CA MET A 174 -1.87 1.23 -10.80
C MET A 174 -1.58 0.31 -11.96
N SER A 175 -0.30 0.18 -12.27
CA SER A 175 0.19 -0.83 -13.20
C SER A 175 0.11 -2.23 -12.61
N LYS A 176 -0.17 -3.22 -13.46
CA LYS A 176 -0.14 -4.64 -13.08
C LYS A 176 1.31 -5.05 -12.78
N GLY A 177 1.48 -5.96 -11.81
CA GLY A 177 2.80 -6.54 -11.49
C GLY A 177 3.75 -5.66 -10.69
N LEU A 178 3.28 -4.54 -10.11
CA LEU A 178 4.12 -3.69 -9.25
C LEU A 178 4.65 -4.47 -8.04
N GLY A 179 5.98 -4.45 -7.91
CA GLY A 179 6.74 -5.08 -6.83
C GLY A 179 6.91 -6.59 -7.00
N LEU A 180 6.54 -7.17 -8.16
CA LEU A 180 6.66 -8.62 -8.39
C LEU A 180 8.12 -9.09 -8.47
N SER A 181 9.06 -8.18 -8.75
CA SER A 181 10.51 -8.42 -8.74
C SER A 181 11.03 -9.03 -7.44
N HIS A 182 10.33 -8.81 -6.32
CA HIS A 182 10.66 -9.41 -5.04
C HIS A 182 10.57 -10.95 -5.05
N LEU A 183 9.67 -11.52 -5.85
CA LEU A 183 9.44 -12.97 -5.91
C LEU A 183 10.41 -13.65 -6.89
N THR A 184 11.71 -13.54 -6.61
CA THR A 184 12.73 -14.37 -7.25
C THR A 184 12.57 -15.83 -6.83
N GLU A 185 13.16 -16.78 -7.57
CA GLU A 185 13.13 -18.19 -7.19
C GLU A 185 13.74 -18.42 -5.79
N SER A 186 14.83 -17.72 -5.47
CA SER A 186 15.45 -17.75 -4.14
C SER A 186 14.52 -17.23 -3.05
N MET A 187 13.80 -16.13 -3.29
CA MET A 187 12.84 -15.59 -2.32
C MET A 187 11.61 -16.48 -2.15
N ILE A 188 11.14 -17.13 -3.22
CA ILE A 188 10.05 -18.11 -3.15
C ILE A 188 10.51 -19.30 -2.29
N ARG A 189 11.71 -19.83 -2.52
CA ARG A 189 12.29 -20.91 -1.71
C ARG A 189 12.42 -20.47 -0.25
N TYR A 190 12.96 -19.28 -0.01
CA TYR A 190 13.04 -18.68 1.32
C TYR A 190 11.68 -18.66 2.03
N TYR A 191 10.59 -18.27 1.38
CA TYR A 191 9.28 -18.29 2.04
C TYR A 191 8.69 -19.70 2.22
N LYS A 192 9.06 -20.66 1.37
CA LYS A 192 8.61 -22.05 1.47
C LYS A 192 9.35 -22.86 2.52
N ASP A 193 10.63 -22.58 2.73
CA ASP A 193 11.43 -23.24 3.77
C ASP A 193 10.87 -22.99 5.18
N ASP A 194 10.30 -21.79 5.41
CA ASP A 194 9.59 -21.48 6.64
C ASP A 194 8.41 -20.54 6.32
N VAL A 195 7.22 -21.15 6.35
CA VAL A 195 5.95 -20.49 6.03
C VAL A 195 5.57 -19.40 7.03
N SER A 196 6.23 -19.28 8.19
CA SER A 196 5.97 -18.23 9.19
C SER A 196 6.67 -16.90 8.86
N ARG A 197 7.70 -16.93 8.00
CA ARG A 197 8.57 -15.79 7.66
C ARG A 197 7.81 -14.53 7.27
N SER A 198 8.22 -13.41 7.84
CA SER A 198 7.68 -12.06 7.62
C SER A 198 8.38 -11.35 6.45
N PHE A 199 7.97 -10.11 6.16
CA PHE A 199 8.60 -9.26 5.15
C PHE A 199 9.36 -8.13 5.83
N SER A 200 10.62 -7.93 5.43
CA SER A 200 11.46 -6.84 5.95
C SER A 200 11.36 -5.60 5.05
N LEU A 201 10.88 -4.49 5.61
CA LEU A 201 10.86 -3.20 4.93
C LEU A 201 12.26 -2.59 4.84
N LEU A 202 12.41 -1.66 3.91
CA LEU A 202 13.56 -0.76 3.87
C LEU A 202 13.62 0.03 5.19
N GLY A 203 14.73 -0.10 5.94
CA GLY A 203 14.88 0.47 7.28
C GLY A 203 14.80 -0.55 8.43
N GLY A 204 14.73 -1.85 8.14
CA GLY A 204 14.85 -2.92 9.15
C GLY A 204 13.55 -3.26 9.89
N THR A 205 12.48 -2.50 9.67
CA THR A 205 11.17 -2.78 10.25
C THR A 205 10.53 -3.99 9.58
N THR A 206 10.10 -4.96 10.39
CA THR A 206 9.44 -6.17 9.91
C THR A 206 7.93 -6.02 9.92
N ILE A 207 7.28 -6.40 8.81
CA ILE A 207 5.82 -6.44 8.67
C ILE A 207 5.34 -7.85 8.33
N ALA A 208 4.05 -8.13 8.53
CA ALA A 208 3.46 -9.35 8.00
C ALA A 208 3.63 -9.42 6.48
N LEU A 209 3.93 -10.61 5.94
CA LEU A 209 4.10 -10.82 4.50
C LEU A 209 2.87 -10.28 3.74
N PRO A 210 3.04 -9.29 2.84
CA PRO A 210 1.94 -8.73 2.07
C PRO A 210 1.11 -9.80 1.38
N ARG A 211 -0.22 -9.68 1.45
CA ARG A 211 -1.16 -10.61 0.80
C ARG A 211 -0.82 -10.85 -0.67
N TYR A 212 -0.40 -9.80 -1.38
CA TYR A 212 -0.02 -9.88 -2.80
C TYR A 212 1.09 -10.91 -3.07
N TYR A 213 2.06 -11.03 -2.17
CA TYR A 213 3.14 -12.01 -2.26
C TYR A 213 2.69 -13.37 -1.74
N ARG A 214 2.05 -13.40 -0.56
CA ARG A 214 1.53 -14.62 0.06
C ARG A 214 0.63 -15.41 -0.89
N ASP A 215 -0.29 -14.76 -1.59
CA ASP A 215 -1.23 -15.41 -2.49
C ASP A 215 -0.56 -15.95 -3.78
N LYS A 216 0.67 -15.53 -4.08
CA LYS A 216 1.46 -16.00 -5.23
C LYS A 216 2.45 -17.09 -4.87
N VAL A 217 2.96 -17.08 -3.64
CA VAL A 217 3.97 -18.04 -3.17
C VAL A 217 3.33 -19.32 -2.67
N PHE A 218 2.22 -19.21 -1.93
CA PHE A 218 1.65 -20.31 -1.17
C PHE A 218 0.37 -20.86 -1.79
N THR A 219 0.24 -22.18 -1.75
CA THR A 219 -0.99 -22.94 -1.94
C THR A 219 -1.98 -22.70 -0.80
N ASP A 220 -3.22 -23.14 -0.95
CA ASP A 220 -4.23 -22.97 0.10
C ASP A 220 -3.88 -23.77 1.37
N ILE A 221 -3.24 -24.94 1.25
CA ILE A 221 -2.78 -25.75 2.39
C ILE A 221 -1.64 -25.04 3.13
N GLU A 222 -0.63 -24.54 2.40
CA GLU A 222 0.49 -23.80 3.01
C GLU A 222 0.02 -22.52 3.72
N LYS A 223 -1.02 -21.84 3.20
CA LYS A 223 -1.63 -20.70 3.89
C LYS A 223 -2.29 -21.09 5.22
N VAL A 224 -2.90 -22.28 5.29
CA VAL A 224 -3.46 -22.81 6.54
C VAL A 224 -2.34 -23.13 7.52
N HIS A 225 -1.28 -23.82 7.09
CA HIS A 225 -0.11 -24.11 7.93
C HIS A 225 0.50 -22.83 8.50
N ARG A 226 0.69 -21.81 7.65
CA ARG A 226 1.14 -20.49 8.08
C ARG A 226 0.22 -19.88 9.14
N MET A 227 -1.11 -19.99 8.98
CA MET A 227 -2.05 -19.45 9.94
C MET A 227 -1.90 -20.13 11.31
N VAL A 228 -1.78 -21.46 11.34
CA VAL A 228 -1.54 -22.24 12.56
C VAL A 228 -0.23 -21.85 13.23
N SER A 229 0.88 -21.77 12.48
CA SER A 229 2.18 -21.36 13.03
C SER A 229 2.16 -19.94 13.61
N ILE A 230 1.39 -19.02 13.02
CA ILE A 230 1.24 -17.67 13.53
C ILE A 230 0.42 -17.65 14.82
N ILE A 231 -0.64 -18.46 14.92
CA ILE A 231 -1.46 -18.57 16.13
C ILE A 231 -0.63 -19.08 17.30
N ASP A 232 0.12 -20.17 17.11
CA ASP A 232 1.01 -20.74 18.14
C ASP A 232 2.05 -19.72 18.64
N TYR A 233 2.66 -18.97 17.72
CA TYR A 233 3.56 -17.86 18.07
C TYR A 233 2.86 -16.74 18.86
N LEU A 234 1.64 -16.35 18.45
CA LEU A 234 0.88 -15.30 19.13
C LEU A 234 0.42 -15.73 20.52
N GLU A 235 0.00 -16.99 20.70
CA GLU A 235 -0.37 -17.55 22.00
C GLU A 235 0.83 -17.60 22.93
N THR A 236 1.98 -18.11 22.45
CA THR A 236 3.24 -18.11 23.20
C THR A 236 3.64 -16.69 23.62
N ARG A 237 3.50 -15.71 22.70
CA ARG A 237 3.79 -14.31 22.99
C ARG A 237 2.79 -13.72 23.99
N TYR A 238 1.50 -14.05 23.87
CA TYR A 238 0.47 -13.59 24.79
C TYR A 238 0.73 -14.10 26.20
N GLN A 239 0.99 -15.39 26.36
CA GLN A 239 1.35 -16.01 27.65
C GLN A 239 2.54 -15.29 28.32
N ARG A 240 3.56 -14.92 27.54
CA ARG A 240 4.70 -14.14 28.05
C ARG A 240 4.32 -12.73 28.54
N ILE A 241 3.40 -12.06 27.86
CA ILE A 241 2.96 -10.69 28.21
C ILE A 241 1.95 -10.72 29.36
N SER A 242 1.09 -11.74 29.41
CA SER A 242 0.11 -11.94 30.47
C SER A 242 0.72 -12.54 31.75
N ASP A 243 2.00 -12.92 31.73
CA ASP A 243 2.76 -13.27 32.93
C ASP A 243 2.72 -12.08 33.91
N PRO A 244 2.14 -12.24 35.13
CA PRO A 244 2.06 -11.17 36.11
C PRO A 244 3.42 -10.58 36.50
N LEU A 245 4.50 -11.34 36.29
CA LEU A 245 5.88 -10.93 36.56
C LEU A 245 6.55 -10.23 35.36
N PHE A 246 5.91 -10.18 34.19
CA PHE A 246 6.45 -9.51 32.99
C PHE A 246 6.83 -8.05 33.25
N PRO A 247 5.99 -7.20 33.91
CA PRO A 247 6.37 -5.81 34.23
C PRO A 247 7.62 -5.73 35.12
N GLN A 248 7.76 -6.66 36.08
CA GLN A 248 8.91 -6.71 36.98
C GLN A 248 10.19 -7.11 36.23
N ARG A 249 10.11 -8.08 35.30
CA ARG A 249 11.23 -8.49 34.45
C ARG A 249 11.67 -7.38 33.50
N VAL A 250 10.71 -6.68 32.87
CA VAL A 250 10.99 -5.54 31.98
C VAL A 250 11.67 -4.42 32.77
N ARG A 251 11.15 -4.07 33.96
CA ARG A 251 11.77 -3.06 34.84
C ARG A 251 13.20 -3.43 35.21
N LYS A 252 13.45 -4.66 35.65
CA LYS A 252 14.78 -5.17 35.98
C LYS A 252 15.74 -5.13 34.78
N MET A 253 15.22 -5.34 33.56
CA MET A 253 15.99 -5.25 32.32
C MET A 253 16.37 -3.79 32.00
N TYR A 254 15.43 -2.85 32.16
CA TYR A 254 15.70 -1.42 32.03
C TYR A 254 16.71 -0.92 33.07
N ASP A 255 16.55 -1.31 34.34
CA ASP A 255 17.47 -0.93 35.42
C ASP A 255 18.90 -1.43 35.11
N LYS A 256 19.04 -2.66 34.59
CA LYS A 256 20.34 -3.21 34.20
C LYS A 256 20.99 -2.45 33.04
N VAL A 257 20.21 -2.03 32.04
CA VAL A 257 20.70 -1.22 30.92
C VAL A 257 21.10 0.17 31.42
N TYR A 258 20.28 0.79 32.27
CA TYR A 258 20.56 2.09 32.86
C TYR A 258 21.86 2.10 33.68
N GLU A 259 22.07 1.09 34.53
CA GLU A 259 23.32 0.94 35.30
C GLU A 259 24.53 0.69 34.39
N SER A 260 24.38 -0.04 33.29
CA SER A 260 25.47 -0.23 32.32
C SER A 260 25.87 1.06 31.60
N ILE A 261 24.91 1.95 31.32
CA ILE A 261 25.16 3.27 30.74
C ILE A 261 25.87 4.16 31.75
N LYS A 262 25.44 4.15 33.03
CA LYS A 262 26.09 4.89 34.11
C LYS A 262 27.55 4.49 34.38
N GLN A 263 27.92 3.25 34.07
CA GLN A 263 29.30 2.75 34.26
C GLN A 263 30.22 3.05 33.07
N THR A 264 29.69 3.59 31.97
CA THR A 264 30.44 3.95 30.76
C THR A 264 30.69 5.47 30.62
N ASP A 265 30.19 6.26 31.56
CA ASP A 265 30.57 7.67 31.83
C ASP A 265 31.58 7.74 32.99
#